data_AF-A0A1T4NC95-F1
#
_entry.id   AF-A0A1T4NC95-F1
#
_cell.length_a   1.000
_cell.length_b   1.000
_cell.length_c   1.000
_cell.angle_alpha   90.00
_cell.angle_beta   90.00
_cell.angle_gamma   90.00
#
_symmetry.space_group_name_H-M   'P 1'
#
loop_
_entity.id
_entity.type
_entity.pdbx_description
1 polymer ?
#
loop_
_entity_poly.entity_id
_entity_poly.type
_entity_poly.pdbx_seq_one_letter_code
_entity_poly.pdbx_strand_id
1 'polypeptide(L)'
;MNTRSFLFISALLLGLPFFTQCKSDSPKGNILTAKKGMNNENIDSLKYWGIDKGKLLKHLKLQELAWFGGDFRDDQSKPRYIPTREDFLLTIPLVEHYLYAHGFKKPSKELFAKRVKQVFGYDLGTSATSTFVNISHGEGFDFASSFFAIEDKGFITYNWLLRDLISVDGNTIKLKNTILKQILLLNKFVIYNDTGALKQLEQSRYEGEDDGIGDYYTSARMLDDLLTGHPYFGSPELNQWFFNKERDNPFAFLCYIFDKGKGNNLIVHPELIATIEKNTTGKNSAYYNDKFLIYVYQVLQDEDGMNAAQFNLEQKARMFCYLANSEYKMRNKYADYIPSADWPRTSMAYVIMTNCEKIYRYARAHKFFGISSPKMMNEIEQEGLDLNPPGGDE
;
A
#
# COMPACT_ATOMS: atom_id res chain seq x y z
N MET A 1 3.52 -49.29 47.48
CA MET A 1 3.15 -50.69 47.15
C MET A 1 3.47 -50.93 45.67
N ASN A 2 4.26 -51.97 45.42
CA ASN A 2 4.47 -52.75 44.19
C ASN A 2 4.93 -52.10 42.87
N THR A 3 6.26 -52.17 42.67
CA THR A 3 6.96 -52.86 41.56
C THR A 3 6.17 -53.30 40.31
N ARG A 4 6.65 -52.91 39.11
CA ARG A 4 7.44 -53.75 38.16
C ARG A 4 7.63 -53.08 36.79
N SER A 5 8.88 -53.05 36.34
CA SER A 5 9.32 -52.83 34.96
C SER A 5 8.89 -53.96 34.02
N PHE A 6 8.68 -53.68 32.72
CA PHE A 6 9.10 -54.56 31.62
C PHE A 6 9.24 -53.78 30.31
N LEU A 7 10.45 -53.83 29.75
CA LEU A 7 10.80 -53.51 28.37
C LEU A 7 10.24 -54.59 27.43
N PHE A 8 9.75 -54.20 26.25
CA PHE A 8 9.84 -55.05 25.06
C PHE A 8 10.10 -54.20 23.81
N ILE A 9 11.25 -54.46 23.21
CA ILE A 9 11.65 -54.09 21.86
C ILE A 9 11.06 -55.15 20.92
N SER A 10 10.37 -54.75 19.86
CA SER A 10 10.24 -55.60 18.67
C SER A 10 10.22 -54.76 17.41
N ALA A 11 11.28 -54.92 16.62
CA ALA A 11 11.38 -54.47 15.25
C ALA A 11 10.39 -55.24 14.36
N LEU A 12 9.78 -54.57 13.37
CA LEU A 12 9.33 -55.25 12.15
C LEU A 12 9.56 -54.34 10.94
N LEU A 13 10.59 -54.71 10.18
CA LEU A 13 10.96 -54.27 8.84
C LEU A 13 10.18 -55.14 7.84
N LEU A 14 9.22 -54.57 7.11
CA LEU A 14 8.60 -55.11 5.89
C LEU A 14 8.00 -53.89 5.17
N GLY A 15 8.18 -53.56 3.91
CA GLY A 15 8.92 -54.06 2.76
C GLY A 15 8.52 -53.12 1.62
N LEU A 16 9.49 -52.64 0.83
CA LEU A 16 9.24 -51.81 -0.36
C LEU A 16 8.40 -52.59 -1.39
N PRO A 17 7.61 -51.87 -2.20
CA PRO A 17 7.70 -52.09 -3.64
C PRO A 17 8.05 -50.80 -4.35
N PHE A 18 9.16 -50.88 -5.09
CA PHE A 18 9.44 -50.05 -6.25
C PHE A 18 8.22 -50.12 -7.19
N PHE A 19 7.51 -49.01 -7.34
CA PHE A 19 6.69 -48.78 -8.53
C PHE A 19 7.35 -47.72 -9.38
N THR A 20 8.00 -48.22 -10.43
CA THR A 20 8.33 -47.54 -11.67
C THR A 20 7.17 -46.67 -12.13
N GLN A 21 7.36 -45.34 -12.13
CA GLN A 21 6.50 -44.46 -12.91
C GLN A 21 7.05 -44.34 -14.34
N CYS A 22 6.17 -44.72 -15.26
CA CYS A 22 6.35 -44.71 -16.70
C CYS A 22 6.89 -43.38 -17.22
N LYS A 23 7.86 -43.48 -18.15
CA LYS A 23 8.14 -42.43 -19.12
C LYS A 23 6.85 -42.14 -19.90
N SER A 24 6.24 -40.99 -19.66
CA SER A 24 5.37 -40.36 -20.64
C SER A 24 6.22 -39.35 -21.41
N ASP A 25 6.65 -39.74 -22.60
CA ASP A 25 7.21 -38.81 -23.58
C ASP A 25 6.11 -37.80 -23.96
N SER A 26 6.30 -36.55 -23.54
CA SER A 26 5.52 -35.41 -24.02
C SER A 26 6.49 -34.36 -24.58
N PRO A 27 6.09 -33.60 -25.62
CA PRO A 27 7.03 -32.90 -26.48
C PRO A 27 7.74 -31.78 -25.73
N LYS A 28 9.06 -31.65 -25.98
CA LYS A 28 9.94 -30.60 -25.48
C LYS A 28 9.36 -29.20 -25.73
N GLY A 29 8.61 -28.67 -24.77
CA GLY A 29 8.50 -27.23 -24.56
C GLY A 29 9.78 -26.76 -23.90
N ASN A 30 10.38 -25.68 -24.40
CA ASN A 30 11.58 -25.07 -23.86
C ASN A 30 11.36 -24.62 -22.41
N ILE A 31 11.58 -25.53 -21.45
CA ILE A 31 11.75 -25.18 -20.05
C ILE A 31 13.14 -24.58 -19.95
N LEU A 32 13.20 -23.24 -19.92
CA LEU A 32 14.34 -22.51 -19.39
C LEU A 32 14.54 -22.99 -17.96
N THR A 33 15.50 -23.89 -17.78
CA THR A 33 16.02 -24.27 -16.46
C THR A 33 16.49 -22.99 -15.78
N ALA A 34 15.83 -22.62 -14.69
CA ALA A 34 16.17 -21.47 -13.87
C ALA A 34 17.63 -21.58 -13.43
N LYS A 35 18.52 -20.85 -14.12
CA LYS A 35 19.88 -20.63 -13.65
C LYS A 35 19.80 -19.71 -12.44
N LYS A 36 20.28 -20.23 -11.31
CA LYS A 36 20.42 -19.51 -10.05
C LYS A 36 21.42 -18.36 -10.23
N GLY A 37 20.93 -17.12 -10.23
CA GLY A 37 21.70 -15.90 -9.94
C GLY A 37 22.75 -15.47 -10.97
N MET A 38 22.44 -15.44 -12.27
CA MET A 38 23.28 -14.72 -13.24
C MET A 38 22.66 -13.36 -13.53
N ASN A 39 23.21 -12.30 -12.92
CA ASN A 39 22.86 -10.92 -13.28
C ASN A 39 23.44 -10.52 -14.65
N ASN A 40 24.26 -11.37 -15.26
CA ASN A 40 24.93 -11.11 -16.52
C ASN A 40 24.39 -12.06 -17.58
N GLU A 41 23.91 -11.50 -18.67
CA GLU A 41 23.33 -12.21 -19.80
C GLU A 41 24.07 -11.83 -21.08
N ASN A 42 24.16 -12.76 -22.03
CA ASN A 42 24.72 -12.42 -23.33
C ASN A 42 23.73 -11.51 -24.08
N ILE A 43 24.18 -10.47 -24.77
CA ILE A 43 23.33 -9.54 -25.53
C ILE A 43 22.50 -10.23 -26.62
N ASP A 44 22.97 -11.38 -27.12
CA ASP A 44 22.21 -12.18 -28.09
C ASP A 44 20.99 -12.87 -27.44
N SER A 45 20.94 -12.93 -26.11
CA SER A 45 19.79 -13.46 -25.36
C SER A 45 18.53 -12.59 -25.52
N LEU A 46 18.70 -11.29 -25.82
CA LEU A 46 17.60 -10.33 -26.02
C LEU A 46 16.58 -10.82 -27.05
N LYS A 47 17.04 -11.52 -28.09
CA LYS A 47 16.17 -12.08 -29.12
C LYS A 47 15.17 -13.08 -28.53
N TYR A 48 15.57 -13.88 -27.54
CA TYR A 48 14.68 -14.82 -26.87
C TYR A 48 13.69 -14.13 -25.93
N TRP A 49 14.01 -12.92 -25.48
CA TRP A 49 13.10 -12.09 -24.68
C TRP A 49 12.20 -11.21 -25.56
N GLY A 50 12.34 -11.29 -26.89
CA GLY A 50 11.59 -10.44 -27.82
C GLY A 50 12.05 -8.98 -27.84
N ILE A 51 13.27 -8.70 -27.39
CA ILE A 51 13.85 -7.35 -27.39
C ILE A 51 14.69 -7.16 -28.66
N ASP A 52 14.41 -6.09 -29.40
CA ASP A 52 15.26 -5.67 -30.51
C ASP A 52 16.54 -5.01 -29.98
N LYS A 53 17.68 -5.68 -30.22
CA LYS A 53 19.01 -5.21 -29.79
C LYS A 53 19.35 -3.81 -30.32
N GLY A 54 19.02 -3.52 -31.57
CA GLY A 54 19.31 -2.23 -32.20
C GLY A 54 18.55 -1.09 -31.53
N LYS A 55 17.25 -1.32 -31.27
CA LYS A 55 16.40 -0.37 -30.54
C LYS A 55 16.84 -0.19 -29.10
N LEU A 56 17.15 -1.27 -28.37
CA LEU A 56 17.64 -1.20 -27.00
C LEU A 56 18.91 -0.35 -26.90
N LEU A 57 19.92 -0.65 -27.72
CA LEU A 57 21.19 0.08 -27.71
C LEU A 57 21.01 1.54 -28.13
N LYS A 58 20.15 1.82 -29.12
CA LYS A 58 19.82 3.18 -29.52
C LYS A 58 19.22 3.97 -28.35
N HIS A 59 18.23 3.42 -27.66
CA HIS A 59 17.55 4.10 -26.56
C HIS A 59 18.43 4.26 -25.32
N LEU A 60 19.23 3.24 -24.96
CA LEU A 60 20.28 3.39 -23.94
C LEU A 60 21.22 4.54 -24.28
N LYS A 61 21.67 4.63 -25.54
CA LYS A 61 22.58 5.70 -25.95
C LYS A 61 21.94 7.09 -25.86
N LEU A 62 20.67 7.21 -26.22
CA LEU A 62 19.93 8.47 -26.08
C LEU A 62 19.78 8.87 -24.60
N GLN A 63 19.51 7.90 -23.72
CA GLN A 63 19.41 8.12 -22.27
C GLN A 63 20.77 8.48 -21.65
N GLU A 64 21.89 7.95 -22.14
CA GLU A 64 23.23 8.37 -21.72
C GLU A 64 23.55 9.80 -22.17
N LEU A 65 23.26 10.14 -23.43
CA LEU A 65 23.64 11.43 -24.02
C LEU A 65 22.85 12.62 -23.48
N ALA A 66 21.64 12.39 -22.99
CA ALA A 66 20.81 13.44 -22.43
C ALA A 66 21.18 13.79 -20.97
N TRP A 67 22.09 13.02 -20.34
CA TRP A 67 22.57 13.35 -19.01
C TRP A 67 23.61 14.48 -19.04
N PHE A 68 23.31 15.61 -18.40
CA PHE A 68 24.19 16.79 -18.30
C PHE A 68 24.56 17.19 -16.86
N GLY A 69 24.47 16.27 -15.90
CA GLY A 69 24.87 16.53 -14.51
C GLY A 69 23.77 17.07 -13.58
N GLY A 70 22.49 16.98 -13.96
CA GLY A 70 21.31 17.33 -13.16
C GLY A 70 20.16 16.34 -13.43
N ASP A 71 19.20 16.18 -12.51
CA ASP A 71 18.23 15.06 -12.48
C ASP A 71 17.63 14.79 -13.87
N PHE A 72 17.73 13.56 -14.36
CA PHE A 72 17.32 13.22 -15.73
C PHE A 72 15.81 13.47 -15.98
N ARG A 73 15.03 13.64 -14.92
CA ARG A 73 13.59 13.91 -14.94
C ARG A 73 13.26 15.39 -14.77
N ASP A 74 14.24 16.25 -14.50
CA ASP A 74 14.09 17.70 -14.50
C ASP A 74 14.35 18.29 -15.91
N ASP A 75 14.10 19.59 -16.05
CA ASP A 75 14.28 20.34 -17.30
C ASP A 75 15.75 20.71 -17.61
N GLN A 76 16.73 20.15 -16.87
CA GLN A 76 18.14 20.52 -16.96
C GLN A 76 18.93 19.70 -17.99
N SER A 77 18.35 18.64 -18.56
CA SER A 77 18.96 17.89 -19.66
C SER A 77 18.97 18.70 -20.97
N LYS A 78 20.13 18.76 -21.67
CA LYS A 78 20.31 19.54 -22.91
C LYS A 78 21.04 18.77 -24.02
N PRO A 79 20.33 18.07 -24.93
CA PRO A 79 18.90 18.13 -25.15
C PRO A 79 18.10 17.33 -24.11
N ARG A 80 16.88 17.79 -23.83
CA ARG A 80 15.97 17.08 -22.94
C ARG A 80 15.59 15.74 -23.56
N TYR A 81 15.77 14.65 -22.81
CA TYR A 81 15.21 13.36 -23.22
C TYR A 81 13.76 13.27 -22.77
N ILE A 82 12.87 12.92 -23.70
CA ILE A 82 11.47 12.67 -23.41
C ILE A 82 11.25 11.16 -23.51
N PRO A 83 10.77 10.49 -22.45
CA PRO A 83 10.55 9.05 -22.49
C PRO A 83 9.49 8.72 -23.53
N THR A 84 9.73 7.67 -24.29
CA THR A 84 8.83 7.23 -25.35
C THR A 84 8.11 5.94 -24.97
N ARG A 85 7.02 5.65 -25.69
CA ARG A 85 6.38 4.33 -25.64
C ARG A 85 7.38 3.20 -25.95
N GLU A 86 8.35 3.45 -26.83
CA GLU A 86 9.36 2.46 -27.21
C GLU A 86 10.31 2.16 -26.03
N ASP A 87 10.72 3.17 -25.25
CA ASP A 87 11.47 2.96 -24.01
C ASP A 87 10.72 2.00 -23.08
N PHE A 88 9.47 2.33 -22.79
CA PHE A 88 8.66 1.54 -21.87
C PHE A 88 8.50 0.09 -22.36
N LEU A 89 8.18 -0.11 -23.64
CA LEU A 89 8.05 -1.44 -24.22
C LEU A 89 9.35 -2.26 -24.15
N LEU A 90 10.52 -1.63 -24.24
CA LEU A 90 11.81 -2.30 -24.09
C LEU A 90 12.08 -2.74 -22.64
N THR A 91 11.47 -2.09 -21.64
CA THR A 91 11.61 -2.49 -20.22
C THR A 91 10.81 -3.75 -19.87
N ILE A 92 9.64 -3.95 -20.50
CA ILE A 92 8.68 -4.99 -20.08
C ILE A 92 9.32 -6.39 -20.08
N PRO A 93 10.04 -6.84 -21.14
CA PRO A 93 10.59 -8.19 -21.13
C PRO A 93 11.80 -8.34 -20.19
N LEU A 94 12.51 -7.26 -19.88
CA LEU A 94 13.58 -7.26 -18.87
C LEU A 94 13.00 -7.50 -17.47
N VAL A 95 11.93 -6.77 -17.14
CA VAL A 95 11.20 -6.95 -15.89
C VAL A 95 10.61 -8.35 -15.81
N GLU A 96 9.90 -8.81 -16.86
CA GLU A 96 9.33 -10.15 -16.94
C GLU A 96 10.38 -11.24 -16.66
N HIS A 97 11.52 -11.17 -17.35
CA HIS A 97 12.61 -12.12 -17.20
C HIS A 97 13.11 -12.16 -15.75
N TYR A 98 13.39 -10.98 -15.17
CA TYR A 98 13.86 -10.89 -13.80
C TYR A 98 12.85 -11.45 -12.80
N LEU A 99 11.58 -11.08 -12.90
CA LEU A 99 10.52 -11.52 -11.99
C LEU A 99 10.45 -13.05 -11.96
N TYR A 100 10.36 -13.70 -13.12
CA TYR A 100 10.23 -15.15 -13.19
C TYR A 100 11.50 -15.89 -12.79
N ALA A 101 12.68 -15.36 -13.13
CA ALA A 101 13.96 -15.92 -12.67
C ALA A 101 14.09 -15.88 -11.13
N HIS A 102 13.41 -14.93 -10.47
CA HIS A 102 13.45 -14.71 -9.02
C HIS A 102 12.17 -15.17 -8.29
N GLY A 103 11.46 -16.11 -8.88
CA GLY A 103 10.38 -16.85 -8.21
C GLY A 103 9.05 -16.12 -8.12
N PHE A 104 8.84 -15.04 -8.89
CA PHE A 104 7.49 -14.54 -9.12
C PHE A 104 6.69 -15.58 -9.89
N LYS A 105 5.47 -15.85 -9.45
CA LYS A 105 4.53 -16.70 -10.19
C LYS A 105 3.51 -15.80 -10.85
N LYS A 106 3.19 -16.07 -12.11
CA LYS A 106 2.12 -15.36 -12.80
C LYS A 106 0.77 -15.64 -12.11
N PRO A 107 0.01 -14.62 -11.69
CA PRO A 107 -1.30 -14.81 -11.08
C PRO A 107 -2.35 -15.29 -12.10
N SER A 108 -3.47 -15.81 -11.62
CA SER A 108 -4.65 -15.97 -12.48
C SER A 108 -5.17 -14.61 -12.93
N LYS A 109 -5.89 -14.57 -14.06
CA LYS A 109 -6.49 -13.33 -14.56
C LYS A 109 -7.45 -12.71 -13.55
N GLU A 110 -8.24 -13.55 -12.88
CA GLU A 110 -9.22 -13.15 -11.87
C GLU A 110 -8.53 -12.56 -10.64
N LEU A 111 -7.46 -13.21 -10.16
CA LEU A 111 -6.67 -12.68 -9.05
C LEU A 111 -6.05 -11.33 -9.43
N PHE A 112 -5.41 -11.25 -10.59
CA PHE A 112 -4.77 -10.01 -11.05
C PHE A 112 -5.76 -8.85 -11.16
N ALA A 113 -6.88 -9.07 -11.87
CA ALA A 113 -7.92 -8.04 -12.02
C ALA A 113 -8.53 -7.62 -10.68
N LYS A 114 -8.80 -8.58 -9.78
CA LYS A 114 -9.27 -8.28 -8.42
C LYS A 114 -8.29 -7.39 -7.67
N ARG A 115 -6.99 -7.71 -7.73
CA ARG A 115 -5.96 -6.95 -7.01
C ARG A 115 -5.74 -5.57 -7.61
N VAL A 116 -5.77 -5.44 -8.93
CA VAL A 116 -5.67 -4.13 -9.59
C VAL A 116 -6.84 -3.23 -9.19
N LYS A 117 -8.06 -3.75 -9.19
CA LYS A 117 -9.24 -3.00 -8.74
C LYS A 117 -9.17 -2.62 -7.27
N GLN A 118 -8.69 -3.52 -6.41
CA GLN A 118 -8.58 -3.27 -4.97
C GLN A 118 -7.52 -2.23 -4.62
N VAL A 119 -6.35 -2.30 -5.27
CA VAL A 119 -5.20 -1.44 -4.92
C VAL A 119 -5.23 -0.12 -5.68
N PHE A 120 -5.59 -0.14 -6.96
CA PHE A 120 -5.51 1.05 -7.82
C PHE A 120 -6.87 1.66 -8.15
N GLY A 121 -7.98 1.03 -7.72
CA GLY A 121 -9.34 1.48 -8.08
C GLY A 121 -9.69 1.28 -9.55
N TYR A 122 -8.84 0.59 -10.33
CA TYR A 122 -8.98 0.44 -11.77
C TYR A 122 -9.66 -0.88 -12.15
N ASP A 123 -10.70 -0.82 -12.98
CA ASP A 123 -11.34 -2.01 -13.54
C ASP A 123 -10.73 -2.35 -14.91
N LEU A 124 -9.94 -3.41 -14.97
CA LEU A 124 -9.22 -3.82 -16.20
C LEU A 124 -10.17 -4.30 -17.33
N GLY A 125 -11.46 -4.52 -17.05
CA GLY A 125 -12.40 -5.03 -18.05
C GLY A 125 -12.04 -6.45 -18.53
N THR A 126 -12.72 -6.91 -19.59
CA THR A 126 -12.60 -8.28 -20.13
C THR A 126 -11.88 -8.36 -21.48
N SER A 127 -11.57 -7.22 -22.13
CA SER A 127 -10.94 -7.18 -23.45
C SER A 127 -9.43 -6.92 -23.36
N ALA A 128 -8.67 -7.99 -23.11
CA ALA A 128 -7.21 -7.96 -23.06
C ALA A 128 -6.59 -7.86 -24.47
N THR A 129 -6.77 -6.72 -25.15
CA THR A 129 -6.12 -6.47 -26.46
C THR A 129 -4.86 -5.62 -26.35
N SER A 130 -4.64 -4.96 -25.21
CA SER A 130 -3.47 -4.10 -24.96
C SER A 130 -2.34 -4.87 -24.26
N THR A 131 -1.10 -4.64 -24.69
CA THR A 131 0.12 -5.13 -24.01
C THR A 131 0.26 -4.57 -22.60
N PHE A 132 -0.29 -3.37 -22.35
CA PHE A 132 -0.30 -2.73 -21.05
C PHE A 132 -1.48 -1.78 -20.93
N VAL A 133 -1.92 -1.53 -19.70
CA VAL A 133 -2.92 -0.53 -19.35
C VAL A 133 -2.29 0.46 -18.39
N ASN A 134 -2.41 1.76 -18.67
CA ASN A 134 -2.03 2.78 -17.70
C ASN A 134 -3.10 2.85 -16.61
N ILE A 135 -2.73 2.47 -15.38
CA ILE A 135 -3.63 2.43 -14.23
C ILE A 135 -3.46 3.63 -13.29
N SER A 136 -2.59 4.58 -13.62
CA SER A 136 -2.42 5.86 -12.89
C SER A 136 -3.38 6.97 -13.33
N HIS A 137 -4.15 6.75 -14.40
CA HIS A 137 -5.00 7.76 -15.05
C HIS A 137 -4.25 8.99 -15.62
N GLY A 138 -2.91 8.99 -15.63
CA GLY A 138 -2.11 10.04 -16.25
C GLY A 138 -1.95 9.87 -17.76
N GLU A 139 -1.68 10.97 -18.46
CA GLU A 139 -1.29 10.95 -19.88
C GLU A 139 0.25 10.86 -20.01
N GLY A 140 0.73 10.04 -20.93
CA GLY A 140 2.14 9.98 -21.29
C GLY A 140 2.95 8.81 -20.69
N PHE A 141 4.26 8.87 -20.90
CA PHE A 141 5.23 7.89 -20.41
C PHE A 141 6.24 8.56 -19.47
N ASP A 142 5.84 9.61 -18.75
CA ASP A 142 6.77 10.26 -17.81
C ASP A 142 7.30 9.23 -16.80
N PHE A 143 8.59 9.35 -16.46
CA PHE A 143 9.21 8.43 -15.52
C PHE A 143 8.59 8.57 -14.15
N ALA A 144 8.44 7.45 -13.44
CA ALA A 144 8.01 7.43 -12.04
C ALA A 144 6.63 8.08 -11.76
N SER A 145 5.82 8.38 -12.77
CA SER A 145 4.52 9.06 -12.61
C SER A 145 3.31 8.15 -12.79
N SER A 146 3.51 6.91 -13.27
CA SER A 146 2.40 6.04 -13.67
C SER A 146 2.67 4.56 -13.42
N PHE A 147 1.81 3.92 -12.62
CA PHE A 147 1.71 2.47 -12.59
C PHE A 147 1.07 1.95 -13.89
N PHE A 148 1.60 0.86 -14.40
CA PHE A 148 1.10 0.15 -15.57
C PHE A 148 0.81 -1.31 -15.23
N ALA A 149 -0.37 -1.78 -15.62
CA ALA A 149 -0.71 -3.19 -15.58
C ALA A 149 -0.30 -3.86 -16.89
N ILE A 150 0.57 -4.87 -16.80
CA ILE A 150 0.94 -5.71 -17.94
C ILE A 150 0.03 -6.94 -17.93
N GLU A 151 -1.16 -6.79 -18.51
CA GLU A 151 -2.28 -7.73 -18.32
C GLU A 151 -1.99 -9.16 -18.76
N ASP A 152 -1.36 -9.32 -19.92
CA ASP A 152 -1.04 -10.64 -20.46
C ASP A 152 0.05 -11.34 -19.65
N LYS A 153 0.87 -10.59 -18.90
CA LYS A 153 1.94 -11.11 -18.05
C LYS A 153 1.58 -11.18 -16.56
N GLY A 154 0.56 -10.45 -16.12
CA GLY A 154 0.05 -10.48 -14.75
C GLY A 154 0.97 -9.82 -13.72
N PHE A 155 1.64 -8.73 -14.07
CA PHE A 155 2.42 -7.93 -13.14
C PHE A 155 2.19 -6.43 -13.33
N ILE A 156 2.54 -5.66 -12.31
CA ILE A 156 2.50 -4.20 -12.27
C ILE A 156 3.94 -3.66 -12.35
N THR A 157 4.14 -2.61 -13.12
CA THR A 157 5.43 -1.89 -13.20
C THR A 157 5.19 -0.40 -13.35
N TYR A 158 6.26 0.39 -13.38
CA TYR A 158 6.26 1.79 -13.75
C TYR A 158 7.09 1.98 -15.00
N ASN A 159 7.06 3.18 -15.58
CA ASN A 159 8.07 3.52 -16.57
C ASN A 159 9.41 3.81 -15.89
N TRP A 160 10.39 2.97 -16.17
CA TRP A 160 11.78 3.08 -15.71
C TRP A 160 12.70 3.41 -16.87
N LEU A 161 13.78 4.12 -16.60
CA LEU A 161 14.86 4.26 -17.58
C LEU A 161 15.49 2.89 -17.85
N LEU A 162 15.84 2.62 -19.11
CA LEU A 162 16.50 1.36 -19.49
C LEU A 162 17.86 1.25 -18.79
N ARG A 163 18.59 2.37 -18.72
CA ARG A 163 19.85 2.50 -17.99
C ARG A 163 19.75 2.20 -16.49
N ASP A 164 18.57 2.28 -15.90
CA ASP A 164 18.34 1.99 -14.49
C ASP A 164 18.08 0.50 -14.25
N LEU A 165 17.64 -0.21 -15.29
CA LEU A 165 17.38 -1.64 -15.26
C LEU A 165 18.60 -2.46 -15.72
N ILE A 166 19.41 -1.92 -16.62
CA ILE A 166 20.54 -2.62 -17.22
C ILE A 166 21.76 -1.73 -17.46
N SER A 167 22.93 -2.36 -17.54
CA SER A 167 24.10 -1.83 -18.23
C SER A 167 24.59 -2.79 -19.30
N VAL A 168 25.29 -2.28 -20.32
CA VAL A 168 25.83 -3.08 -21.41
C VAL A 168 27.34 -2.90 -21.45
N ASP A 169 28.08 -4.01 -21.38
CA ASP A 169 29.54 -4.07 -21.54
C ASP A 169 29.90 -5.06 -22.63
N GLY A 170 30.29 -4.53 -23.80
CA GLY A 170 30.51 -5.32 -25.01
C GLY A 170 29.28 -6.15 -25.39
N ASN A 171 29.40 -7.47 -25.30
CA ASN A 171 28.33 -8.43 -25.57
C ASN A 171 27.62 -8.93 -24.30
N THR A 172 27.83 -8.28 -23.16
CA THR A 172 27.21 -8.65 -21.89
C THR A 172 26.20 -7.59 -21.47
N ILE A 173 25.00 -8.01 -21.11
CA ILE A 173 24.00 -7.20 -20.44
C ILE A 173 24.05 -7.55 -18.97
N LYS A 174 24.22 -6.56 -18.12
CA LYS A 174 24.12 -6.71 -16.67
C LYS A 174 22.79 -6.13 -16.20
N LEU A 175 21.95 -6.96 -15.58
CA LEU A 175 20.74 -6.51 -14.90
C LEU A 175 21.13 -5.79 -13.59
N LYS A 176 20.61 -4.58 -13.40
CA LYS A 176 20.73 -3.79 -12.17
C LYS A 176 19.66 -4.25 -11.19
N ASN A 177 20.09 -4.94 -10.13
CA ASN A 177 19.18 -5.68 -9.26
C ASN A 177 18.31 -4.80 -8.36
N THR A 178 18.74 -3.60 -8.01
CA THR A 178 18.05 -2.78 -7.00
C THR A 178 16.61 -2.50 -7.39
N ILE A 179 16.40 -1.92 -8.58
CA ILE A 179 15.07 -1.56 -9.07
C ILE A 179 14.25 -2.79 -9.43
N LEU A 180 14.86 -3.77 -10.10
CA LEU A 180 14.18 -5.01 -10.47
C LEU A 180 13.69 -5.79 -9.23
N LYS A 181 14.47 -5.78 -8.15
CA LYS A 181 14.07 -6.36 -6.85
C LYS A 181 12.92 -5.57 -6.22
N GLN A 182 12.92 -4.24 -6.29
CA GLN A 182 11.79 -3.43 -5.80
C GLN A 182 10.51 -3.73 -6.57
N ILE A 183 10.56 -3.85 -7.91
CA ILE A 183 9.42 -4.27 -8.73
C ILE A 183 8.94 -5.68 -8.34
N LEU A 184 9.86 -6.61 -8.07
CA LEU A 184 9.51 -7.95 -7.57
C LEU A 184 8.77 -7.90 -6.24
N LEU A 185 9.30 -7.14 -5.27
CA LEU A 185 8.72 -7.02 -3.94
C LEU A 185 7.36 -6.34 -3.99
N LEU A 186 7.21 -5.29 -4.82
CA LEU A 186 5.93 -4.64 -5.07
C LEU A 186 4.89 -5.65 -5.55
N ASN A 187 5.22 -6.44 -6.58
CA ASN A 187 4.29 -7.40 -7.14
C ASN A 187 3.94 -8.50 -6.14
N LYS A 188 4.90 -8.99 -5.35
CA LYS A 188 4.62 -9.94 -4.27
C LYS A 188 3.66 -9.36 -3.24
N PHE A 189 3.85 -8.11 -2.83
CA PHE A 189 2.97 -7.44 -1.90
C PHE A 189 1.58 -7.16 -2.51
N VAL A 190 1.52 -6.43 -3.63
CA VAL A 190 0.29 -5.96 -4.26
C VAL A 190 -0.57 -7.12 -4.77
N ILE A 191 0.02 -8.16 -5.36
CA ILE A 191 -0.75 -9.27 -5.94
C ILE A 191 -1.03 -10.38 -4.92
N TYR A 192 -0.07 -10.70 -4.06
CA TYR A 192 -0.16 -11.87 -3.17
C TYR A 192 -0.30 -11.53 -1.68
N ASN A 193 -0.38 -10.24 -1.31
CA ASN A 193 -0.37 -9.78 0.09
C ASN A 193 0.85 -10.31 0.88
N ASP A 194 2.01 -10.45 0.22
CA ASP A 194 3.24 -10.86 0.89
C ASP A 194 3.76 -9.73 1.80
N THR A 195 3.46 -9.82 3.10
CA THR A 195 3.90 -8.86 4.11
C THR A 195 5.41 -8.88 4.34
N GLY A 196 6.07 -10.01 4.04
CA GLY A 196 7.53 -10.10 4.04
C GLY A 196 8.15 -9.29 2.91
N ALA A 197 7.46 -9.16 1.77
CA ALA A 197 7.88 -8.30 0.68
C ALA A 197 7.70 -6.81 1.03
N LEU A 198 6.57 -6.44 1.64
CA LEU A 198 6.36 -5.09 2.17
C LEU A 198 7.48 -4.69 3.15
N LYS A 199 7.78 -5.53 4.15
CA LYS A 199 8.84 -5.25 5.12
C LYS A 199 10.21 -5.02 4.46
N GLN A 200 10.52 -5.74 3.39
CA GLN A 200 11.74 -5.52 2.63
C GLN A 200 11.73 -4.20 1.85
N LEU A 201 10.57 -3.78 1.30
CA LEU A 201 10.42 -2.46 0.68
C LEU A 201 10.67 -1.34 1.71
N GLU A 202 10.13 -1.48 2.93
CA GLU A 202 10.34 -0.50 4.01
C GLU A 202 11.82 -0.39 4.45
N GLN A 203 12.53 -1.53 4.46
CA GLN A 203 13.95 -1.59 4.81
C GLN A 203 14.83 -0.99 3.71
N SER A 204 14.47 -1.19 2.44
CA SER A 204 15.20 -0.69 1.26
C SER A 204 14.80 0.73 0.83
N ARG A 205 14.11 1.49 1.70
CA ARG A 205 13.47 2.78 1.39
C ARG A 205 14.36 3.90 0.83
N TYR A 206 15.67 3.79 1.00
CA TYR A 206 16.66 4.70 0.43
C TYR A 206 17.73 3.97 -0.40
N GLU A 207 17.53 2.68 -0.69
CA GLU A 207 18.43 1.94 -1.56
C GLU A 207 18.24 2.37 -3.02
N GLY A 208 19.32 2.85 -3.60
CA GLY A 208 19.53 3.16 -5.02
C GLY A 208 21.01 2.97 -5.31
N GLU A 209 21.36 2.55 -6.53
CA GLU A 209 22.78 2.61 -6.93
C GLU A 209 23.07 4.08 -7.22
N ASP A 210 23.79 4.81 -6.36
CA ASP A 210 24.21 6.18 -6.69
C ASP A 210 25.16 6.16 -7.91
N ASP A 211 24.58 6.32 -9.09
CA ASP A 211 25.32 6.48 -10.34
C ASP A 211 25.55 7.97 -10.68
N GLY A 212 25.23 8.88 -9.74
CA GLY A 212 25.31 10.32 -9.88
C GLY A 212 24.16 10.96 -10.65
N ILE A 213 23.08 10.22 -10.97
CA ILE A 213 22.08 10.63 -11.95
C ILE A 213 20.65 10.74 -11.38
N GLY A 214 20.41 11.79 -10.58
CA GLY A 214 19.09 12.15 -10.04
C GLY A 214 18.59 11.24 -8.91
N ASP A 215 17.47 11.57 -8.28
CA ASP A 215 16.91 10.74 -7.21
C ASP A 215 16.37 9.41 -7.77
N TYR A 216 16.54 8.28 -7.11
CA TYR A 216 15.82 7.07 -7.54
C TYR A 216 14.33 7.17 -7.20
N TYR A 217 13.47 6.55 -8.01
CA TYR A 217 12.10 6.26 -7.54
C TYR A 217 12.20 5.16 -6.48
N THR A 218 12.36 5.56 -5.23
CA THR A 218 12.65 4.62 -4.14
C THR A 218 11.42 3.82 -3.75
N SER A 219 11.62 2.72 -3.02
CA SER A 219 10.50 2.00 -2.41
C SER A 219 9.67 2.88 -1.45
N ALA A 220 10.24 3.96 -0.89
CA ALA A 220 9.45 4.92 -0.11
C ALA A 220 8.40 5.64 -0.97
N ARG A 221 8.79 6.15 -2.15
CA ARG A 221 7.86 6.80 -3.10
C ARG A 221 6.82 5.82 -3.62
N MET A 222 7.24 4.58 -3.91
CA MET A 222 6.34 3.49 -4.30
C MET A 222 5.27 3.20 -3.25
N LEU A 223 5.65 3.10 -1.97
CA LEU A 223 4.69 2.87 -0.88
C LEU A 223 3.82 4.11 -0.64
N ASP A 224 4.35 5.32 -0.80
CA ASP A 224 3.60 6.56 -0.70
C ASP A 224 2.53 6.66 -1.78
N ASP A 225 2.86 6.36 -3.03
CA ASP A 225 1.91 6.39 -4.14
C ASP A 225 0.77 5.35 -3.97
N LEU A 226 1.03 4.23 -3.27
CA LEU A 226 -0.01 3.26 -2.87
C LEU A 226 -0.93 3.74 -1.75
N LEU A 227 -0.74 4.96 -1.23
CA LEU A 227 -1.56 5.54 -0.17
C LEU A 227 -2.11 6.91 -0.58
N THR A 228 -1.29 7.75 -1.21
CA THR A 228 -1.61 9.13 -1.55
C THR A 228 -2.12 9.25 -2.99
N GLY A 229 -1.50 8.53 -3.94
CA GLY A 229 -1.94 8.47 -5.34
C GLY A 229 -3.07 7.46 -5.56
N HIS A 230 -3.02 6.34 -4.85
CA HIS A 230 -4.00 5.27 -4.88
C HIS A 230 -4.39 4.94 -3.44
N PRO A 231 -5.49 5.48 -2.89
CA PRO A 231 -5.87 5.33 -1.47
C PRO A 231 -6.16 3.89 -0.99
N TYR A 232 -5.16 3.02 -1.03
CA TYR A 232 -5.24 1.60 -0.70
C TYR A 232 -4.97 1.38 0.78
N PHE A 233 -6.02 1.51 1.57
CA PHE A 233 -5.96 1.25 3.01
C PHE A 233 -6.39 -0.17 3.40
N GLY A 234 -6.54 -1.07 2.41
CA GLY A 234 -6.93 -2.46 2.64
C GLY A 234 -5.84 -3.35 3.27
N SER A 235 -4.63 -2.83 3.46
CA SER A 235 -3.49 -3.55 4.07
C SER A 235 -3.16 -2.96 5.44
N PRO A 236 -3.44 -3.68 6.55
CA PRO A 236 -3.12 -3.21 7.90
C PRO A 236 -1.63 -2.92 8.12
N GLU A 237 -0.75 -3.70 7.49
CA GLU A 237 0.70 -3.49 7.56
C GLU A 237 1.13 -2.22 6.83
N LEU A 238 0.54 -1.92 5.66
CA LEU A 238 0.83 -0.68 4.94
C LEU A 238 0.30 0.54 5.71
N ASN A 239 -0.90 0.43 6.29
CA ASN A 239 -1.44 1.49 7.14
C ASN A 239 -0.56 1.72 8.37
N GLN A 240 0.01 0.66 8.95
CA GLN A 240 0.96 0.79 10.06
C GLN A 240 2.25 1.50 9.64
N TRP A 241 2.78 1.20 8.44
CA TRP A 241 3.91 1.92 7.88
C TRP A 241 3.60 3.41 7.72
N PHE A 242 2.43 3.73 7.15
CA PHE A 242 1.98 5.11 6.97
C PHE A 242 1.84 5.86 8.30
N PHE A 243 1.19 5.22 9.28
CA PHE A 243 1.04 5.75 10.64
C PHE A 243 2.40 6.06 11.28
N ASN A 244 3.37 5.16 11.13
CA ASN A 244 4.71 5.35 11.70
C ASN A 244 5.47 6.49 10.99
N LYS A 245 5.33 6.60 9.66
CA LYS A 245 5.95 7.64 8.85
C LYS A 245 5.43 9.03 9.21
N GLU A 246 4.12 9.18 9.34
CA GLU A 246 3.47 10.47 9.61
C GLU A 246 3.25 10.74 11.10
N ARG A 247 3.91 9.97 11.98
CA ARG A 247 3.69 10.05 13.43
C ARG A 247 3.96 11.46 13.98
N ASP A 248 5.00 12.13 13.47
CA ASP A 248 5.40 13.46 13.92
C ASP A 248 4.57 14.58 13.27
N ASN A 249 3.99 14.31 12.09
CA ASN A 249 3.07 15.20 11.41
C ASN A 249 1.72 14.49 11.13
N PRO A 250 0.90 14.28 12.17
CA PRO A 250 -0.26 13.40 12.10
C PRO A 250 -1.32 13.87 11.11
N PHE A 251 -1.37 15.17 10.78
CA PHE A 251 -2.35 15.71 9.84
C PHE A 251 -2.30 14.99 8.48
N ALA A 252 -1.10 14.66 8.00
CA ALA A 252 -0.92 13.95 6.74
C ALA A 252 -1.52 12.54 6.73
N PHE A 253 -1.69 11.92 7.91
CA PHE A 253 -2.40 10.63 8.06
C PHE A 253 -3.90 10.84 8.31
N LEU A 254 -4.24 11.77 9.20
CA LEU A 254 -5.61 11.99 9.67
C LEU A 254 -6.54 12.50 8.56
N CYS A 255 -6.03 13.32 7.63
CA CYS A 255 -6.82 13.84 6.53
C CYS A 255 -7.33 12.76 5.57
N TYR A 256 -6.67 11.60 5.50
CA TYR A 256 -7.13 10.46 4.70
C TYR A 256 -8.20 9.62 5.39
N ILE A 257 -8.57 9.87 6.65
CA ILE A 257 -9.65 9.11 7.30
C ILE A 257 -11.00 9.45 6.65
N PHE A 258 -11.20 10.72 6.32
CA PHE A 258 -12.42 11.26 5.74
C PHE A 258 -12.09 12.04 4.48
N ASP A 259 -12.57 11.55 3.34
CA ASP A 259 -12.28 12.13 2.01
C ASP A 259 -13.58 12.39 1.22
N LYS A 260 -13.47 13.06 0.08
CA LYS A 260 -14.57 13.31 -0.85
C LYS A 260 -14.40 12.53 -2.15
N GLY A 261 -15.32 11.60 -2.36
CA GLY A 261 -15.47 10.88 -3.61
C GLY A 261 -16.15 11.70 -4.71
N LYS A 262 -16.26 11.07 -5.89
CA LYS A 262 -17.02 11.60 -7.02
C LYS A 262 -18.44 11.98 -6.60
N GLY A 263 -18.91 13.13 -7.07
CA GLY A 263 -20.24 13.66 -6.75
C GLY A 263 -20.35 14.25 -5.33
N ASN A 264 -19.23 14.62 -4.69
CA ASN A 264 -19.20 15.23 -3.36
C ASN A 264 -19.69 14.28 -2.25
N ASN A 265 -19.55 12.97 -2.43
CA ASN A 265 -19.92 11.96 -1.44
C ASN A 265 -18.79 11.80 -0.41
N LEU A 266 -19.15 11.60 0.86
CA LEU A 266 -18.16 11.27 1.91
C LEU A 266 -17.63 9.84 1.67
N ILE A 267 -16.32 9.71 1.55
CA ILE A 267 -15.60 8.44 1.65
C ILE A 267 -15.00 8.38 3.05
N VAL A 268 -15.11 7.22 3.70
CA VAL A 268 -14.52 6.98 5.01
C VAL A 268 -13.61 5.76 4.93
N HIS A 269 -12.43 5.88 5.53
CA HIS A 269 -11.41 4.84 5.58
C HIS A 269 -11.28 4.32 7.02
N PRO A 270 -12.24 3.49 7.49
CA PRO A 270 -12.23 2.97 8.87
C PRO A 270 -10.99 2.13 9.18
N GLU A 271 -10.30 1.60 8.17
CA GLU A 271 -9.04 0.89 8.33
C GLU A 271 -7.95 1.78 8.97
N LEU A 272 -7.96 3.09 8.70
CA LEU A 272 -7.04 4.04 9.32
C LEU A 272 -7.39 4.31 10.79
N ILE A 273 -8.69 4.40 11.11
CA ILE A 273 -9.17 4.46 12.51
C ILE A 273 -8.71 3.21 13.26
N ALA A 274 -8.90 2.02 12.69
CA ALA A 274 -8.47 0.76 13.29
C ALA A 274 -6.95 0.71 13.53
N THR A 275 -6.14 1.31 12.64
CA THR A 275 -4.69 1.44 12.86
C THR A 275 -4.39 2.33 14.06
N ILE A 276 -5.08 3.47 14.22
CA ILE A 276 -4.92 4.33 15.41
C ILE A 276 -5.34 3.57 16.68
N GLU A 277 -6.50 2.92 16.68
CA GLU A 277 -7.00 2.12 17.80
C GLU A 277 -5.99 1.02 18.22
N LYS A 278 -5.37 0.34 17.23
CA LYS A 278 -4.36 -0.70 17.47
C LYS A 278 -3.09 -0.16 18.15
N ASN A 279 -2.68 1.07 17.83
CA ASN A 279 -1.49 1.72 18.39
C ASN A 279 -1.76 2.43 19.72
N THR A 280 -3.02 2.49 20.13
CA THR A 280 -3.45 3.15 21.37
C THR A 280 -3.44 2.16 22.53
N THR A 281 -2.95 2.60 23.68
CA THR A 281 -2.93 1.80 24.93
C THR A 281 -3.36 2.63 26.13
N GLY A 282 -3.60 1.97 27.27
CA GLY A 282 -3.95 2.64 28.52
C GLY A 282 -2.97 3.74 28.95
N LYS A 283 -1.67 3.58 28.65
CA LYS A 283 -0.59 4.53 29.00
C LYS A 283 -0.03 5.33 27.82
N ASN A 284 -0.55 5.10 26.61
CA ASN A 284 -0.11 5.78 25.40
C ASN A 284 -1.33 6.03 24.52
N SER A 285 -1.99 7.13 24.80
CA SER A 285 -3.28 7.54 24.23
C SER A 285 -3.21 8.91 23.56
N ALA A 286 -2.10 9.65 23.68
CA ALA A 286 -1.96 11.02 23.21
C ALA A 286 -2.25 11.18 21.71
N TYR A 287 -1.79 10.24 20.86
CA TYR A 287 -2.14 10.30 19.44
C TYR A 287 -3.67 10.17 19.23
N TYR A 288 -4.32 9.29 19.98
CA TYR A 288 -5.76 9.08 19.88
C TYR A 288 -6.53 10.32 20.38
N ASN A 289 -6.29 10.73 21.63
CA ASN A 289 -7.02 11.79 22.30
C ASN A 289 -6.67 13.18 21.75
N ASP A 290 -5.38 13.49 21.62
CA ASP A 290 -4.91 14.86 21.38
C ASP A 290 -4.72 15.16 19.89
N LYS A 291 -4.68 14.13 19.03
CA LYS A 291 -4.54 14.29 17.57
C LYS A 291 -5.79 13.85 16.84
N PHE A 292 -6.18 12.58 16.92
CA PHE A 292 -7.31 12.06 16.15
C PHE A 292 -8.66 12.67 16.58
N LEU A 293 -9.02 12.58 17.87
CA LEU A 293 -10.31 13.09 18.34
C LEU A 293 -10.43 14.60 18.14
N ILE A 294 -9.36 15.35 18.45
CA ILE A 294 -9.28 16.80 18.25
C ILE A 294 -9.41 17.16 16.76
N TYR A 295 -8.70 16.47 15.87
CA TYR A 295 -8.81 16.72 14.43
C TYR A 295 -10.25 16.65 13.94
N VAL A 296 -10.98 15.59 14.32
CA VAL A 296 -12.39 15.46 13.91
C VAL A 296 -13.21 16.60 14.50
N TYR A 297 -13.06 16.90 15.79
CA TYR A 297 -13.76 18.03 16.43
C TYR A 297 -13.55 19.35 15.67
N GLN A 298 -12.30 19.67 15.31
CA GLN A 298 -11.96 20.88 14.56
C GLN A 298 -12.60 20.90 13.16
N VAL A 299 -12.61 19.77 12.45
CA VAL A 299 -13.32 19.66 11.15
C VAL A 299 -14.82 19.90 11.32
N LEU A 300 -15.44 19.39 12.39
CA LEU A 300 -16.86 19.58 12.66
C LEU A 300 -17.20 21.05 12.92
N GLN A 301 -16.31 21.79 13.59
CA GLN A 301 -16.49 23.21 13.91
C GLN A 301 -16.09 24.20 12.81
N ASP A 302 -15.48 23.75 11.72
CA ASP A 302 -14.83 24.64 10.75
C ASP A 302 -13.69 25.48 11.37
N GLU A 303 -13.05 25.00 12.43
CA GLU A 303 -11.92 25.68 13.08
C GLU A 303 -10.68 25.66 12.18
N ASP A 304 -9.93 26.78 12.16
CA ASP A 304 -8.59 26.91 11.58
C ASP A 304 -8.41 26.36 10.15
N GLY A 305 -9.47 26.39 9.34
CA GLY A 305 -9.44 25.85 7.97
C GLY A 305 -9.33 24.32 7.90
N MET A 306 -9.54 23.61 9.02
CA MET A 306 -9.45 22.15 9.10
C MET A 306 -10.50 21.45 8.24
N ASN A 307 -11.65 22.09 7.99
CA ASN A 307 -12.62 21.64 6.98
C ASN A 307 -12.23 22.07 5.55
N ALA A 308 -10.97 21.84 5.15
CA ALA A 308 -10.47 22.19 3.83
C ALA A 308 -11.28 21.53 2.69
N ALA A 309 -11.77 20.31 2.93
CA ALA A 309 -12.61 19.59 1.98
C ALA A 309 -14.05 20.13 1.89
N GLN A 310 -14.49 21.07 2.74
CA GLN A 310 -15.84 21.65 2.75
C GLN A 310 -16.95 20.61 2.99
N PHE A 311 -16.79 19.73 3.99
CA PHE A 311 -17.81 18.76 4.39
C PHE A 311 -19.10 19.46 4.82
N ASN A 312 -20.24 18.98 4.31
CA ASN A 312 -21.56 19.48 4.65
C ASN A 312 -22.08 18.88 5.97
N LEU A 313 -23.25 19.32 6.42
CA LEU A 313 -23.85 18.89 7.69
C LEU A 313 -24.04 17.37 7.81
N GLU A 314 -24.53 16.71 6.77
CA GLU A 314 -24.71 15.25 6.79
C GLU A 314 -23.35 14.53 6.89
N GLN A 315 -22.37 14.98 6.11
CA GLN A 315 -21.03 14.39 6.11
C GLN A 315 -20.38 14.53 7.48
N LYS A 316 -20.43 15.73 8.06
CA LYS A 316 -19.99 16.00 9.43
C LYS A 316 -20.70 15.12 10.46
N ALA A 317 -22.01 14.94 10.33
CA ALA A 317 -22.78 14.05 11.21
C ALA A 317 -22.35 12.58 11.11
N ARG A 318 -21.98 12.10 9.91
CA ARG A 318 -21.40 10.76 9.72
C ARG A 318 -20.01 10.65 10.33
N MET A 319 -19.14 11.65 10.13
CA MET A 319 -17.80 11.71 10.74
C MET A 319 -17.87 11.62 12.27
N PHE A 320 -18.77 12.38 12.88
CA PHE A 320 -19.06 12.29 14.31
C PHE A 320 -19.45 10.88 14.75
N CYS A 321 -20.29 10.17 13.98
CA CYS A 321 -20.67 8.81 14.34
C CYS A 321 -19.48 7.84 14.31
N TYR A 322 -18.58 7.94 13.33
CA TYR A 322 -17.35 7.14 13.30
C TYR A 322 -16.46 7.41 14.51
N LEU A 323 -16.28 8.70 14.88
CA LEU A 323 -15.54 9.08 16.08
C LEU A 323 -16.18 8.51 17.35
N ALA A 324 -17.48 8.71 17.54
CA ALA A 324 -18.17 8.27 18.76
C ALA A 324 -18.12 6.74 18.93
N ASN A 325 -18.26 5.99 17.84
CA ASN A 325 -18.15 4.53 17.86
C ASN A 325 -16.74 4.05 18.22
N SER A 326 -15.70 4.66 17.63
CA SER A 326 -14.30 4.40 17.98
C SER A 326 -14.03 4.74 19.45
N GLU A 327 -14.45 5.92 19.90
CA GLU A 327 -14.18 6.40 21.26
C GLU A 327 -14.87 5.53 22.31
N TYR A 328 -16.13 5.16 22.11
CA TYR A 328 -16.82 4.25 23.02
C TYR A 328 -16.11 2.90 23.17
N LYS A 329 -15.69 2.29 22.05
CA LYS A 329 -14.92 1.04 22.06
C LYS A 329 -13.63 1.19 22.86
N MET A 330 -12.90 2.28 22.63
CA MET A 330 -11.59 2.51 23.23
C MET A 330 -11.68 2.86 24.72
N ARG A 331 -12.66 3.69 25.12
CA ARG A 331 -12.93 4.01 26.52
C ARG A 331 -13.35 2.77 27.30
N ASN A 332 -14.21 1.92 26.74
CA ASN A 332 -14.57 0.64 27.37
C ASN A 332 -13.36 -0.30 27.52
N LYS A 333 -12.49 -0.36 26.51
CA LYS A 333 -11.28 -1.19 26.56
C LYS A 333 -10.27 -0.71 27.61
N TYR A 334 -10.22 0.59 27.89
CA TYR A 334 -9.27 1.21 28.80
C TYR A 334 -9.94 1.90 30.00
N ALA A 335 -11.10 1.40 30.43
CA ALA A 335 -11.89 2.03 31.49
C ALA A 335 -11.10 2.24 32.79
N ASP A 336 -10.27 1.27 33.17
CA ASP A 336 -9.41 1.34 34.36
C ASP A 336 -8.36 2.47 34.31
N TYR A 337 -8.09 3.02 33.12
CA TYR A 337 -7.15 4.12 32.90
C TYR A 337 -7.84 5.49 32.85
N ILE A 338 -9.17 5.58 32.74
CA ILE A 338 -9.91 6.85 32.75
C ILE A 338 -9.69 7.65 34.05
N PRO A 339 -9.54 7.03 35.23
CA PRO A 339 -9.15 7.77 36.43
C PRO A 339 -7.71 8.31 36.42
N SER A 340 -6.85 7.86 35.49
CA SER A 340 -5.45 8.31 35.36
C SER A 340 -5.33 9.58 34.52
N ALA A 341 -4.14 10.19 34.50
CA ALA A 341 -3.85 11.36 33.67
C ALA A 341 -3.77 11.04 32.16
N ASP A 342 -3.77 9.76 31.78
CA ASP A 342 -3.57 9.33 30.38
C ASP A 342 -4.88 9.36 29.58
N TRP A 343 -6.04 9.29 30.22
CA TRP A 343 -7.34 9.27 29.54
C TRP A 343 -8.26 10.38 30.06
N PRO A 344 -8.80 11.25 29.18
CA PRO A 344 -9.75 12.27 29.59
C PRO A 344 -10.98 11.67 30.25
N ARG A 345 -11.42 12.25 31.38
CA ARG A 345 -12.67 11.83 32.04
C ARG A 345 -13.90 12.11 31.18
N THR A 346 -13.99 13.29 30.59
CA THR A 346 -15.05 13.64 29.65
C THR A 346 -14.70 13.12 28.25
N SER A 347 -15.64 12.42 27.60
CA SER A 347 -15.46 11.96 26.22
C SER A 347 -15.52 13.12 25.22
N MET A 348 -14.74 13.06 24.14
CA MET A 348 -14.82 14.02 23.04
C MET A 348 -16.18 13.94 22.35
N ALA A 349 -16.76 12.75 22.23
CA ALA A 349 -18.10 12.56 21.71
C ALA A 349 -19.13 13.39 22.49
N TYR A 350 -19.08 13.42 23.83
CA TYR A 350 -19.93 14.29 24.63
C TYR A 350 -19.65 15.78 24.36
N VAL A 351 -18.38 16.19 24.30
CA VAL A 351 -18.01 17.58 23.96
C VAL A 351 -18.58 18.00 22.59
N ILE A 352 -18.57 17.10 21.60
CA ILE A 352 -19.20 17.33 20.29
C ILE A 352 -20.72 17.45 20.44
N MET A 353 -21.38 16.61 21.25
CA MET A 353 -22.83 16.69 21.47
C MET A 353 -23.25 18.05 22.00
N THR A 354 -22.48 18.63 22.93
CA THR A 354 -22.77 19.94 23.53
C THR A 354 -22.40 21.10 22.61
N ASN A 355 -21.21 21.07 22.00
CA ASN A 355 -20.67 22.23 21.28
C ASN A 355 -21.05 22.24 19.80
N CYS A 356 -21.38 21.08 19.22
CA CYS A 356 -21.79 20.91 17.83
C CYS A 356 -23.24 20.44 17.73
N GLU A 357 -24.14 21.05 18.51
CA GLU A 357 -25.52 20.57 18.70
C GLU A 357 -26.26 20.31 17.36
N LYS A 358 -26.08 21.18 16.36
CA LYS A 358 -26.69 21.01 15.04
C LYS A 358 -26.28 19.69 14.37
N ILE A 359 -25.02 19.30 14.49
CA ILE A 359 -24.46 18.06 13.94
C ILE A 359 -25.01 16.86 14.71
N TYR A 360 -24.99 16.92 16.04
CA TYR A 360 -25.52 15.86 16.90
C TYR A 360 -27.01 15.61 16.66
N ARG A 361 -27.85 16.66 16.66
CA ARG A 361 -29.28 16.56 16.38
C ARG A 361 -29.55 15.96 14.99
N TYR A 362 -28.75 16.35 13.99
CA TYR A 362 -28.87 15.77 12.64
C TYR A 362 -28.53 14.28 12.64
N ALA A 363 -27.43 13.87 13.27
CA ALA A 363 -27.05 12.46 13.41
C ALA A 363 -28.15 11.65 14.12
N ARG A 364 -28.68 12.16 15.24
CA ARG A 364 -29.74 11.53 16.02
C ARG A 364 -31.02 11.35 15.21
N ALA A 365 -31.45 12.36 14.46
CA ALA A 365 -32.62 12.28 13.58
C ALA A 365 -32.47 11.18 12.50
N HIS A 366 -31.25 10.92 12.07
CA HIS A 366 -30.90 9.87 11.11
C HIS A 366 -30.48 8.55 11.78
N LYS A 367 -30.84 8.34 13.05
CA LYS A 367 -30.51 7.13 13.84
C LYS A 367 -29.02 6.79 13.78
N PHE A 368 -28.19 7.83 13.81
CA PHE A 368 -26.72 7.77 13.73
C PHE A 368 -26.20 6.96 12.53
N PHE A 369 -26.98 6.94 11.45
CA PHE A 369 -26.68 6.26 10.18
C PHE A 369 -26.38 4.76 10.32
N GLY A 370 -26.74 4.13 11.44
CA GLY A 370 -26.35 2.75 11.77
C GLY A 370 -24.86 2.55 12.06
N ILE A 371 -24.06 3.63 12.10
CA ILE A 371 -22.63 3.59 12.44
C ILE A 371 -22.46 3.49 13.96
N SER A 372 -23.22 4.30 14.69
CA SER A 372 -23.30 4.29 16.16
C SER A 372 -24.64 3.74 16.61
N SER A 373 -24.68 2.97 17.70
CA SER A 373 -25.95 2.52 18.27
C SER A 373 -26.60 3.63 19.12
N PRO A 374 -27.93 3.84 19.08
CA PRO A 374 -28.58 4.82 19.94
C PRO A 374 -28.34 4.60 21.44
N LYS A 375 -28.26 3.33 21.87
CA LYS A 375 -27.94 2.96 23.25
C LYS A 375 -26.58 3.50 23.68
N MET A 376 -25.56 3.25 22.87
CA MET A 376 -24.19 3.76 23.09
C MET A 376 -24.17 5.29 23.19
N MET A 377 -24.89 5.97 22.30
CA MET A 377 -24.94 7.44 22.32
C MET A 377 -25.60 7.98 23.59
N ASN A 378 -26.67 7.33 24.08
CA ASN A 378 -27.31 7.69 25.34
C ASN A 378 -26.38 7.45 26.55
N GLU A 379 -25.61 6.37 26.55
CA GLU A 379 -24.63 6.09 27.63
C GLU A 379 -23.54 7.16 27.69
N ILE A 380 -23.02 7.58 26.54
CA ILE A 380 -22.05 8.68 26.45
C ILE A 380 -22.65 10.00 26.95
N GLU A 381 -23.90 10.31 26.54
CA GLU A 381 -24.61 11.51 26.95
C GLU A 381 -24.82 11.53 28.47
N GLN A 382 -25.26 10.40 29.06
CA GLN A 382 -25.46 10.28 30.50
C GLN A 382 -24.14 10.39 31.28
N GLU A 383 -23.08 9.69 30.86
CA GLU A 383 -21.74 9.78 31.48
C GLU A 383 -21.24 11.24 31.51
N GLY A 384 -21.42 11.96 30.40
CA GLY A 384 -21.01 13.35 30.30
C GLY A 384 -21.82 14.30 31.18
N LEU A 385 -23.14 14.09 31.30
CA LEU A 385 -24.02 14.85 32.20
C LEU A 385 -23.72 14.58 33.67
N ASP A 386 -23.41 13.33 34.04
CA ASP A 386 -23.05 12.98 35.41
C ASP A 386 -21.73 13.64 35.84
N LEU A 387 -20.78 13.79 34.90
CA LEU A 387 -19.50 14.46 35.12
C LEU A 387 -19.60 16.00 35.03
N ASN A 388 -20.56 16.53 34.28
CA ASN A 388 -20.72 17.95 34.00
C ASN A 388 -22.20 18.35 34.15
N PRO A 389 -22.74 18.40 35.38
CA PRO A 389 -24.16 18.65 35.61
C PRO A 389 -24.55 20.06 35.14
N PRO A 390 -25.72 20.23 34.49
CA PRO A 390 -26.20 21.55 34.08
C PRO A 390 -26.33 22.48 35.29
N GLY A 391 -25.57 23.58 35.32
CA GLY A 391 -25.58 24.57 36.40
C GLY A 391 -24.52 24.40 37.50
N GLY A 392 -23.53 23.53 37.30
CA GLY A 392 -22.45 23.24 38.27
C GLY A 392 -21.33 24.27 38.40
N ASP A 393 -21.63 25.56 38.25
CA ASP A 393 -20.78 26.65 38.76
C ASP A 393 -21.48 27.24 40.01
N GLU A 394 -21.25 26.64 41.17
CA GLU A 394 -21.42 27.29 42.49
C GLU A 394 -20.07 27.47 43.17
#